data_AF-E4N4C5-F1
#
_entry.id   AF-E4N4C5-F1
#
_cell.length_a   1.000
_cell.length_b   1.000
_cell.length_c   1.000
_cell.angle_alpha   90.00
_cell.angle_beta   90.00
_cell.angle_gamma   90.00
#
_symmetry.space_group_name_H-M   'P 1'
#
loop_
_entity.id
_entity.type
_entity.pdbx_description
1 polymer ?
#
loop_
_entity_poly.entity_id
_entity_poly.type
_entity_poly.pdbx_seq_one_letter_code
_entity_poly.pdbx_strand_id
1 'polypeptide(L)'
;MGVWQTVSLVFMPVLAGWSALRILARQGQRLLDYFSALLWSGAAIGLGLGDGPGWLLAAGCVTLAATLLAHLLVVAARRMNQPLREVDPAAFRARLLEVCTTDPSPPAFLAGVGPDGTITVWGLEEAGIPRDRHRPGATCGSCLLEDVVTELAVNGEDVVASYRTMLSRRANQLFVLRRGVISGDWEAELRPVQGLKAPYAHAPCQVHRYGRP
;
A
#
# COMPACT_ATOMS: atom_id res chain seq x y z
N MET A 1 25.80 -34.46 26.14
CA MET A 1 25.00 -33.22 26.00
C MET A 1 24.55 -32.77 27.38
N GLY A 2 24.85 -31.54 27.77
CA GLY A 2 24.37 -30.99 29.04
C GLY A 2 22.88 -30.63 28.95
N VAL A 3 22.15 -30.69 30.08
CA VAL A 3 20.73 -30.29 30.17
C VAL A 3 20.48 -28.92 29.53
N TRP A 4 21.42 -27.98 29.70
CA TRP A 4 21.40 -26.66 29.09
C TRP A 4 21.39 -26.66 27.56
N GLN A 5 22.12 -27.58 26.91
CA GLN A 5 22.11 -27.69 25.45
C GLN A 5 20.76 -28.21 24.95
N THR A 6 20.21 -29.25 25.58
CA THR A 6 18.89 -29.80 25.21
C THR A 6 17.78 -28.77 25.38
N VAL A 7 17.83 -28.02 26.49
CA VAL A 7 16.93 -26.90 26.76
C VAL A 7 17.02 -25.87 25.62
N SER A 8 18.21 -25.36 25.30
CA SER A 8 18.38 -24.38 24.23
C SER A 8 17.87 -24.85 22.86
N LEU A 9 18.06 -26.13 22.52
CA LEU A 9 17.62 -26.69 21.23
C LEU A 9 16.10 -26.75 21.09
N VAL A 10 15.36 -26.98 22.19
CA VAL A 10 13.88 -26.95 22.18
C VAL A 10 13.34 -25.52 22.17
N PHE A 11 14.01 -24.59 22.85
CA PHE A 11 13.55 -23.21 22.94
C PHE A 11 13.64 -22.44 21.61
N MET A 12 14.64 -22.71 20.77
CA MET A 12 14.81 -22.02 19.48
C MET A 12 13.59 -22.09 18.54
N PRO A 13 13.05 -23.27 18.17
CA PRO A 13 11.88 -23.36 17.30
C PRO A 13 10.62 -22.79 17.95
N VAL A 14 10.48 -22.90 19.27
CA VAL A 14 9.36 -22.30 20.02
C VAL A 14 9.42 -20.76 19.93
N LEU A 15 10.60 -20.16 20.11
CA LEU A 15 10.79 -18.71 20.00
C LEU A 15 10.59 -18.21 18.56
N ALA A 16 10.99 -19.00 17.56
CA ALA A 16 10.73 -18.71 16.15
C ALA A 16 9.23 -18.75 15.84
N GLY A 17 8.53 -19.81 16.24
CA GLY A 17 7.08 -19.95 16.06
C GLY A 17 6.29 -18.87 16.81
N TRP A 18 6.69 -18.55 18.04
CA TRP A 18 6.10 -17.45 18.81
C TRP A 18 6.28 -16.10 18.12
N SER A 19 7.44 -15.85 17.51
CA SER A 19 7.69 -14.61 16.77
C SER A 19 6.83 -14.54 15.49
N ALA A 20 6.65 -15.65 14.78
CA ALA A 20 5.71 -15.74 13.65
C ALA A 20 4.26 -15.47 14.07
N LEU A 21 3.82 -16.02 15.21
CA LEU A 21 2.50 -15.74 15.78
C LEU A 21 2.33 -14.27 16.14
N ARG A 22 3.36 -13.62 16.71
CA ARG A 22 3.32 -12.19 17.02
C ARG A 22 3.24 -11.32 15.77
N ILE A 23 3.87 -11.72 14.67
CA ILE A 23 3.70 -11.06 13.36
C ILE A 23 2.23 -11.07 12.95
N LEU A 24 1.54 -12.21 13.06
CA LEU A 24 0.10 -12.29 12.76
C LEU A 24 -0.74 -11.44 13.73
N ALA A 25 -0.56 -11.64 15.05
CA ALA A 25 -1.37 -10.99 16.08
C ALA A 25 -1.23 -9.47 16.08
N ARG A 26 -0.05 -8.94 15.73
CA ARG A 26 0.24 -7.50 15.66
C ARG A 26 0.23 -6.98 14.24
N GLN A 27 -0.32 -7.75 13.30
CA GLN A 27 -0.40 -7.42 11.89
C GLN A 27 0.93 -6.89 11.32
N GLY A 28 2.08 -7.44 11.72
CA GLY A 28 3.39 -7.08 11.20
C GLY A 28 3.86 -5.65 11.49
N GLN A 29 3.34 -4.99 12.53
CA GLN A 29 3.72 -3.61 12.86
C GLN A 29 5.15 -3.44 13.41
N ARG A 30 5.77 -4.50 13.95
CA ARG A 30 7.10 -4.41 14.58
C ARG A 30 8.15 -5.18 13.79
N LEU A 31 9.15 -4.48 13.28
CA LEU A 31 10.32 -5.07 12.60
C LEU A 31 11.07 -6.07 13.50
N LEU A 32 11.11 -5.82 14.82
CA LEU A 32 11.74 -6.72 15.79
C LEU A 32 11.17 -8.14 15.76
N ASP A 33 9.87 -8.29 15.47
CA ASP A 33 9.20 -9.60 15.45
C ASP A 33 9.67 -10.41 14.22
N TYR A 34 9.96 -9.74 13.10
CA TYR A 34 10.57 -10.35 11.90
C TYR A 34 12.04 -10.72 12.14
N PHE A 35 12.84 -9.80 12.68
CA PHE A 35 14.24 -10.08 12.99
C PHE A 35 14.37 -11.27 13.96
N SER A 36 13.53 -11.33 14.99
CA SER A 36 13.52 -12.44 15.94
C SER A 36 13.17 -13.76 15.24
N ALA A 37 12.12 -13.77 14.41
CA ALA A 37 11.70 -14.98 13.70
C ALA A 37 12.77 -15.50 12.72
N LEU A 38 13.42 -14.58 11.98
CA LEU A 38 14.52 -14.92 11.08
C LEU A 38 15.76 -15.41 11.82
N LEU A 39 16.14 -14.72 12.91
CA LEU A 39 17.30 -15.10 13.73
C LEU A 39 17.16 -16.51 14.29
N TRP A 40 16.02 -16.81 14.94
CA TRP A 40 15.81 -18.12 15.56
C TRP A 40 15.65 -19.24 14.53
N SER A 41 14.98 -18.97 13.40
CA SER A 41 14.88 -19.94 12.31
C SER A 41 16.25 -20.21 11.67
N GLY A 42 17.04 -19.15 11.42
CA GLY A 42 18.40 -19.26 10.89
C GLY A 42 19.35 -20.00 11.83
N ALA A 43 19.28 -19.74 13.14
CA ALA A 43 20.05 -20.46 14.15
C ALA A 43 19.70 -21.96 14.18
N ALA A 44 18.41 -22.31 14.12
CA ALA A 44 17.96 -23.71 14.07
C ALA A 44 18.45 -24.43 12.80
N ILE A 45 18.37 -23.77 11.64
CA ILE A 45 18.89 -24.30 10.37
C ILE A 45 20.41 -24.49 10.44
N GLY A 46 21.15 -23.47 10.90
CA GLY A 46 22.61 -23.53 11.00
C GLY A 46 23.10 -24.64 11.92
N LEU A 47 22.45 -24.81 13.09
CA LEU A 47 22.75 -25.91 14.00
C LEU A 47 22.36 -27.28 13.42
N GLY A 48 21.23 -27.37 12.72
CA GLY A 48 20.76 -28.62 12.09
C GLY A 48 21.59 -29.06 10.88
N LEU A 49 22.32 -28.14 10.22
CA LEU A 49 23.28 -28.45 9.15
C LEU A 49 24.66 -28.86 9.67
N GLY A 50 24.99 -28.53 10.92
CA GLY A 50 26.23 -28.94 11.57
C GLY A 50 26.07 -30.25 12.35
N ASP A 51 26.78 -30.37 13.47
CA ASP A 51 26.73 -31.56 14.36
C ASP A 51 25.46 -31.62 15.23
N GLY A 52 24.48 -30.76 14.97
CA GLY A 52 23.24 -30.69 15.73
C GLY A 52 22.22 -31.76 15.31
N PRO A 53 21.16 -31.94 16.12
CA PRO A 53 20.07 -32.84 15.76
C PRO A 53 19.42 -32.46 14.42
N GLY A 54 19.36 -33.40 13.47
CA GLY A 54 18.80 -33.15 12.12
C GLY A 54 17.34 -32.69 12.10
N TRP A 55 16.57 -32.93 13.17
CA TRP A 55 15.20 -32.41 13.28
C TRP A 55 15.15 -30.87 13.40
N LEU A 56 16.23 -30.22 13.87
CA LEU A 56 16.32 -28.77 13.96
C LEU A 56 16.32 -28.09 12.58
N LEU A 57 16.90 -28.75 11.58
CA LEU A 57 16.86 -28.29 10.21
C LEU A 57 15.40 -28.23 9.72
N ALA A 58 14.66 -29.33 9.92
CA ALA A 58 13.25 -29.38 9.55
C ALA A 58 12.43 -28.32 10.32
N ALA A 59 12.65 -28.20 11.63
CA ALA A 59 11.95 -27.22 12.46
C ALA A 59 12.25 -25.78 12.03
N GLY A 60 13.51 -25.44 11.77
CA GLY A 60 13.93 -24.11 11.33
C GLY A 60 13.39 -23.75 9.94
N CYS A 61 13.37 -24.70 9.00
CA CYS A 61 12.73 -24.51 7.70
C CYS A 61 11.22 -24.27 7.83
N VAL A 62 10.53 -25.03 8.69
CA VAL A 62 9.09 -24.86 8.95
C VAL A 62 8.81 -23.49 9.55
N THR A 63 9.58 -23.04 10.55
CA THR A 63 9.36 -21.73 11.17
C THR A 63 9.69 -20.57 10.24
N LEU A 64 10.69 -20.72 9.37
CA LEU A 64 11.00 -19.75 8.32
C LEU A 64 9.83 -19.65 7.31
N ALA A 65 9.34 -20.79 6.81
CA ALA A 65 8.20 -20.82 5.90
C ALA A 65 6.94 -20.22 6.54
N ALA A 66 6.68 -20.55 7.81
CA ALA A 66 5.56 -19.97 8.57
C ALA A 66 5.70 -18.45 8.74
N THR A 67 6.92 -17.94 8.94
CA THR A 67 7.18 -16.50 9.04
C THR A 67 6.89 -15.78 7.72
N LEU A 68 7.34 -16.36 6.59
CA LEU A 68 7.06 -15.83 5.26
C LEU A 68 5.56 -15.87 4.97
N LEU A 69 4.87 -16.96 5.30
CA LEU A 69 3.43 -17.08 5.14
C LEU A 69 2.68 -16.07 6.01
N ALA A 70 3.10 -15.88 7.27
CA ALA A 70 2.54 -14.88 8.17
C ALA A 70 2.69 -13.46 7.60
N HIS A 71 3.85 -13.13 7.02
CA HIS A 71 4.05 -11.86 6.33
C HIS A 71 3.07 -11.67 5.17
N LEU A 72 2.96 -12.67 4.29
CA LEU A 72 2.06 -12.63 3.13
C LEU A 72 0.60 -12.47 3.57
N LEU A 73 0.17 -13.19 4.61
CA LEU A 73 -1.16 -13.06 5.19
C LEU A 73 -1.42 -11.67 5.76
N VAL A 74 -0.46 -11.09 6.49
CA VAL A 74 -0.58 -9.72 7.00
C VAL A 74 -0.70 -8.71 5.86
N VAL A 75 0.13 -8.83 4.82
CA VAL A 75 0.07 -7.95 3.65
C VAL A 75 -1.27 -8.09 2.94
N ALA A 76 -1.74 -9.31 2.73
CA ALA A 76 -3.04 -9.58 2.14
C ALA A 76 -4.18 -9.02 3.00
N ALA A 77 -4.17 -9.27 4.31
CA ALA A 77 -5.18 -8.77 5.24
C ALA A 77 -5.19 -7.24 5.31
N ARG A 78 -4.03 -6.57 5.37
CA ARG A 78 -3.95 -5.10 5.33
C ARG A 78 -4.50 -4.55 4.02
N ARG A 79 -4.23 -5.22 2.90
CA ARG A 79 -4.75 -4.83 1.59
C ARG A 79 -6.26 -5.02 1.49
N MET A 80 -6.80 -6.08 2.10
CA MET A 80 -8.24 -6.35 2.15
C MET A 80 -8.97 -5.45 3.14
N ASN A 81 -8.32 -5.06 4.25
CA ASN A 81 -8.90 -4.25 5.33
C ASN A 81 -8.65 -2.75 5.18
N GLN A 82 -8.16 -2.26 4.03
CA GLN A 82 -8.20 -0.81 3.79
C GLN A 82 -9.68 -0.38 3.75
N PRO A 83 -10.13 0.48 4.69
CA PRO A 83 -11.54 0.79 4.80
C PRO A 83 -12.02 1.41 3.50
N LEU A 84 -13.07 0.81 2.95
CA LEU A 84 -13.77 1.31 1.78
C LEU A 84 -14.83 2.29 2.27
N ARG A 85 -14.66 3.57 1.96
CA ARG A 85 -15.66 4.60 2.23
C ARG A 85 -16.40 4.92 0.94
N GLU A 86 -17.72 4.81 0.99
CA GLU A 86 -18.55 5.44 -0.04
C GLU A 86 -18.52 6.95 0.21
N VAL A 87 -18.28 7.70 -0.86
CA VAL A 87 -18.21 9.16 -0.79
C VAL A 87 -19.14 9.77 -1.83
N ASP A 88 -19.80 10.87 -1.46
CA ASP A 88 -20.44 11.73 -2.44
C ASP A 88 -19.35 12.37 -3.32
N PRO A 89 -19.40 12.21 -4.65
CA PRO A 89 -18.37 12.70 -5.57
C PRO A 89 -18.14 14.21 -5.47
N ALA A 90 -19.21 15.00 -5.38
CA ALA A 90 -19.13 16.46 -5.35
C ALA A 90 -18.55 16.95 -4.02
N ALA A 91 -19.04 16.42 -2.89
CA ALA A 91 -18.53 16.75 -1.57
C ALA A 91 -17.06 16.32 -1.41
N PHE A 92 -16.68 15.16 -1.93
CA PHE A 92 -15.29 14.69 -1.87
C PHE A 92 -14.34 15.58 -2.68
N ARG A 93 -14.75 15.96 -3.90
CA ARG A 93 -14.01 16.92 -4.74
C ARG A 93 -13.85 18.27 -4.04
N ALA A 94 -14.96 18.83 -3.55
CA ALA A 94 -14.95 20.11 -2.83
C ALA A 94 -14.02 20.05 -1.60
N ARG A 95 -14.06 18.94 -0.85
CA ARG A 95 -13.20 18.75 0.31
C ARG A 95 -11.72 18.69 -0.04
N LEU A 96 -11.36 18.01 -1.14
CA LEU A 96 -9.97 17.97 -1.61
C LEU A 96 -9.47 19.37 -1.98
N LEU A 97 -10.27 20.15 -2.71
CA LEU A 97 -9.94 21.50 -3.11
C LEU A 97 -9.84 22.44 -1.91
N GLU A 98 -10.80 22.37 -0.98
CA GLU A 98 -10.82 23.12 0.28
C GLU A 98 -9.52 22.88 1.07
N VAL A 99 -9.14 21.61 1.27
CA VAL A 99 -7.91 21.26 2.00
C VAL A 99 -6.66 21.81 1.31
N CYS A 100 -6.62 21.82 -0.02
CA CYS A 100 -5.45 22.28 -0.76
C CYS A 100 -5.35 23.81 -0.88
N THR A 101 -6.45 24.52 -0.63
CA THR A 101 -6.55 25.99 -0.75
C THR A 101 -6.63 26.71 0.61
N THR A 102 -6.99 26.01 1.69
CA THR A 102 -7.04 26.58 3.05
C THR A 102 -5.65 26.65 3.67
N ASP A 103 -5.35 27.70 4.43
CA ASP A 103 -4.07 27.84 5.15
C ASP A 103 -4.17 27.30 6.59
N PRO A 104 -3.21 26.48 7.09
CA PRO A 104 -2.06 25.94 6.37
C PRO A 104 -2.48 24.88 5.35
N SER A 105 -2.04 25.05 4.11
CA SER A 105 -2.30 24.05 3.05
C SER A 105 -1.14 23.05 2.94
N PRO A 106 -1.44 21.78 2.65
CA PRO A 106 -0.46 20.71 2.58
C PRO A 106 0.59 20.97 1.49
N PRO A 107 1.86 20.56 1.70
CA PRO A 107 2.93 20.81 0.74
C PRO A 107 2.86 19.94 -0.51
N ALA A 108 2.27 18.75 -0.40
CA ALA A 108 2.09 17.82 -1.51
C ALA A 108 1.07 16.74 -1.16
N PHE A 109 0.46 16.15 -2.17
CA PHE A 109 -0.28 14.90 -2.02
C PHE A 109 -0.14 14.03 -3.26
N LEU A 110 -0.44 12.75 -3.10
CA LEU A 110 -0.48 11.77 -4.17
C LEU A 110 -1.90 11.23 -4.25
N ALA A 111 -2.45 11.12 -5.46
CA ALA A 111 -3.76 10.53 -5.70
C ALA A 111 -3.72 9.56 -6.88
N GLY A 112 -4.58 8.55 -6.84
CA GLY A 112 -4.72 7.60 -7.94
C GLY A 112 -5.98 6.77 -7.86
N VAL A 113 -6.32 6.13 -8.98
CA VAL A 113 -7.44 5.19 -9.07
C VAL A 113 -6.89 3.76 -9.10
N GLY A 114 -7.34 2.97 -8.14
CA GLY A 114 -7.05 1.54 -8.07
C GLY A 114 -7.78 0.74 -9.17
N PRO A 115 -7.38 -0.51 -9.42
CA PRO A 115 -7.97 -1.37 -10.45
C PRO A 115 -9.44 -1.74 -10.21
N ASP A 116 -9.98 -1.43 -9.05
CA ASP A 116 -11.39 -1.64 -8.70
C ASP A 116 -12.21 -0.33 -8.70
N GLY A 117 -11.64 0.76 -9.20
CA GLY A 117 -12.31 2.05 -9.35
C GLY A 117 -12.31 2.92 -8.10
N THR A 118 -11.66 2.47 -7.02
CA THR A 118 -11.51 3.27 -5.79
C THR A 118 -10.43 4.33 -5.94
N ILE A 119 -10.68 5.50 -5.37
CA ILE A 119 -9.72 6.60 -5.27
C ILE A 119 -8.93 6.44 -3.97
N THR A 120 -7.61 6.58 -4.04
CA THR A 120 -6.77 6.67 -2.85
C THR A 120 -5.99 7.97 -2.89
N VAL A 121 -5.93 8.64 -1.74
CA VAL A 121 -5.21 9.89 -1.54
C VAL A 121 -4.24 9.72 -0.38
N TRP A 122 -3.02 10.23 -0.54
CA TRP A 122 -1.95 10.17 0.45
C TRP A 122 -1.31 11.54 0.64
N GLY A 123 -0.94 11.86 1.88
CA GLY A 123 -0.30 13.14 2.23
C GLY A 123 -1.26 14.20 2.76
N LEU A 124 -2.55 13.87 2.91
CA LEU A 124 -3.59 14.76 3.43
C LEU A 124 -4.13 14.33 4.81
N GLU A 125 -3.42 13.43 5.51
CA GLU A 125 -3.92 12.83 6.75
C GLU A 125 -4.04 13.85 7.88
N GLU A 126 -3.06 14.74 8.00
CA GLU A 126 -3.06 15.83 8.98
C GLU A 126 -4.15 16.87 8.69
N ALA A 127 -4.58 16.98 7.43
CA ALA A 127 -5.71 17.81 7.01
C ALA A 127 -7.08 17.10 7.13
N GLY A 128 -7.10 15.91 7.74
CA GLY A 128 -8.32 15.17 8.05
C GLY A 128 -8.83 14.26 6.92
N ILE A 129 -8.05 14.03 5.86
CA ILE A 129 -8.39 13.06 4.80
C ILE A 129 -7.55 11.79 5.03
N PRO A 130 -8.13 10.71 5.58
CA PRO A 130 -7.38 9.49 5.89
C PRO A 130 -6.97 8.74 4.61
N ARG A 131 -6.00 7.83 4.76
CA ARG A 131 -5.50 6.92 3.69
C ARG A 131 -6.47 5.78 3.38
N ASP A 132 -7.72 6.13 3.17
CA ASP A 132 -8.79 5.19 2.92
C ASP A 132 -9.03 5.02 1.42
N ARG A 133 -9.75 3.97 1.06
CA ARG A 133 -10.19 3.75 -0.32
C ARG A 133 -11.56 4.38 -0.47
N HIS A 134 -11.69 5.33 -1.38
CA HIS A 134 -12.91 6.10 -1.56
C HIS A 134 -13.62 5.61 -2.82
N ARG A 135 -14.88 5.16 -2.69
CA ARG A 135 -15.71 4.73 -3.82
C ARG A 135 -16.70 5.87 -4.16
N PRO A 136 -16.53 6.55 -5.32
CA PRO A 136 -17.38 7.67 -5.72
C PRO A 136 -18.73 7.24 -6.32
N GLY A 137 -19.37 6.20 -5.77
CA GLY A 137 -20.66 5.69 -6.25
C GLY A 137 -20.65 5.33 -7.74
N ALA A 138 -21.58 5.93 -8.51
CA ALA A 138 -21.72 5.73 -9.96
C ALA A 138 -20.76 6.60 -10.81
N THR A 139 -20.07 7.56 -10.20
CA THR A 139 -19.16 8.47 -10.90
C THR A 139 -17.82 7.77 -11.17
N CYS A 140 -17.19 8.06 -12.32
CA CYS A 140 -15.87 7.54 -12.60
C CYS A 140 -14.83 8.21 -11.69
N GLY A 141 -14.08 7.42 -10.92
CA GLY A 141 -13.03 7.95 -10.06
C GLY A 141 -11.89 8.65 -10.84
N SER A 142 -11.63 8.23 -12.08
CA SER A 142 -10.64 8.89 -12.94
C SER A 142 -11.13 10.27 -13.37
N CYS A 143 -12.38 10.43 -13.81
CA CYS A 143 -12.95 11.75 -14.12
C CYS A 143 -12.88 12.69 -12.90
N LEU A 144 -13.26 12.20 -11.72
CA LEU A 144 -13.22 13.03 -10.50
C LEU A 144 -11.81 13.54 -10.20
N LEU A 145 -10.79 12.67 -10.29
CA LEU A 145 -9.41 13.10 -10.07
C LEU A 145 -8.91 14.03 -11.16
N GLU A 146 -9.26 13.80 -12.42
CA GLU A 146 -8.93 14.72 -13.52
C GLU A 146 -9.50 16.12 -13.28
N ASP A 147 -10.75 16.21 -12.80
CA ASP A 147 -11.38 17.49 -12.48
C ASP A 147 -10.68 18.22 -11.32
N VAL A 148 -10.21 17.48 -10.31
CA VAL A 148 -9.42 18.05 -9.19
C VAL A 148 -8.06 18.53 -9.69
N VAL A 149 -7.36 17.73 -10.50
CA VAL A 149 -6.04 18.07 -11.03
C VAL A 149 -6.11 19.28 -11.95
N THR A 150 -7.14 19.34 -12.81
CA THR A 150 -7.36 20.46 -13.74
C THR A 150 -7.67 21.75 -13.00
N GLU A 151 -8.47 21.70 -11.92
CA GLU A 151 -8.79 22.91 -11.15
C GLU A 151 -7.64 23.35 -10.25
N LEU A 152 -6.91 22.41 -9.65
CA LEU A 152 -5.91 22.75 -8.64
C LEU A 152 -4.56 23.13 -9.25
N ALA A 153 -4.07 22.38 -10.24
CA ALA A 153 -2.71 22.52 -10.74
C ALA A 153 -2.62 23.41 -11.99
N VAL A 154 -1.61 24.27 -12.05
CA VAL A 154 -1.39 25.20 -13.17
C VAL A 154 -1.15 24.49 -14.51
N ASN A 155 -0.58 23.28 -14.46
CA ASN A 155 -0.33 22.41 -15.61
C ASN A 155 -1.35 21.25 -15.69
N GLY A 156 -2.51 21.38 -15.02
CA GLY A 156 -3.47 20.30 -14.85
C GLY A 156 -4.00 19.72 -16.16
N GLU A 157 -4.37 20.57 -17.12
CA GLU A 157 -4.91 20.12 -18.43
C GLU A 157 -3.91 19.24 -19.21
N ASP A 158 -2.66 19.67 -19.31
CA ASP A 158 -1.59 18.95 -20.01
C ASP A 158 -1.29 17.59 -19.34
N VAL A 159 -1.30 17.58 -18.02
CA VAL A 159 -1.06 16.38 -17.21
C VAL A 159 -2.22 15.39 -17.34
N VAL A 160 -3.46 15.87 -17.38
CA VAL A 160 -4.65 15.03 -17.62
C VAL A 160 -4.65 14.45 -19.03
N ALA A 161 -4.28 15.23 -20.05
CA ALA A 161 -4.14 14.72 -21.42
C ALA A 161 -3.07 13.60 -21.50
N SER A 162 -1.95 13.80 -20.81
CA SER A 162 -0.89 12.79 -20.68
C SER A 162 -1.37 11.54 -19.94
N TYR A 163 -2.15 11.72 -18.87
CA TYR A 163 -2.73 10.62 -18.09
C TYR A 163 -3.65 9.75 -18.94
N ARG A 164 -4.58 10.36 -19.69
CA ARG A 164 -5.48 9.66 -20.62
C ARG A 164 -4.70 8.91 -21.70
N THR A 165 -3.62 9.51 -22.22
CA THR A 165 -2.73 8.85 -23.17
C THR A 165 -2.10 7.59 -22.57
N MET A 166 -1.62 7.65 -21.33
CA MET A 166 -1.04 6.50 -20.64
C MET A 166 -2.09 5.43 -20.31
N LEU A 167 -3.28 5.83 -19.89
CA LEU A 167 -4.40 4.91 -19.65
C LEU A 167 -4.82 4.15 -20.91
N SER A 168 -4.88 4.82 -22.08
CA SER A 168 -5.21 4.15 -23.35
C SER A 168 -4.18 3.07 -23.72
N ARG A 169 -2.93 3.23 -23.28
CA ARG A 169 -1.85 2.23 -23.38
C ARG A 169 -1.85 1.21 -22.25
N ARG A 170 -2.93 1.17 -21.45
CA ARG A 170 -3.11 0.31 -20.27
C ARG A 170 -2.04 0.50 -19.19
N ALA A 171 -1.44 1.69 -19.12
CA ALA A 171 -0.44 2.02 -18.11
C ALA A 171 -1.08 2.90 -17.03
N ASN A 172 -1.32 2.34 -15.84
CA ASN A 172 -1.86 3.11 -14.72
C ASN A 172 -0.79 4.06 -14.14
N GLN A 173 -1.22 5.27 -13.79
CA GLN A 173 -0.37 6.33 -13.25
C GLN A 173 -1.02 6.92 -11.99
N LEU A 174 -0.19 7.53 -11.16
CA LEU A 174 -0.55 8.30 -9.99
C LEU A 174 -0.34 9.78 -10.33
N PHE A 175 -1.26 10.63 -9.90
CA PHE A 175 -1.03 12.07 -9.86
C PHE A 175 -0.26 12.40 -8.59
N VAL A 176 0.84 13.12 -8.73
CA VAL A 176 1.59 13.71 -7.63
C VAL A 176 1.44 15.21 -7.76
N LEU A 177 0.75 15.82 -6.79
CA LEU A 177 0.56 17.26 -6.76
C LEU A 177 1.47 17.85 -5.70
N ARG A 178 2.20 18.90 -6.07
CA ARG A 178 3.16 19.58 -5.20
C ARG A 178 2.88 21.07 -5.22
N ARG A 179 2.91 21.67 -4.05
CA ARG A 179 2.76 23.11 -3.90
C ARG A 179 4.13 23.78 -3.96
N GLY A 180 4.28 24.76 -4.84
CA GLY A 180 5.48 25.57 -4.96
C GLY A 180 5.74 26.35 -3.67
N VAL A 181 6.95 26.24 -3.13
CA VAL A 181 7.33 26.90 -1.86
C VAL A 181 7.31 28.43 -1.99
N ILE A 182 7.62 28.94 -3.18
CA ILE A 182 7.75 30.39 -3.44
C ILE A 182 6.48 30.93 -4.11
N SER A 183 5.99 30.27 -5.17
CA SER A 183 4.79 30.71 -5.89
C SER A 183 3.50 30.43 -5.14
N GLY A 184 3.47 29.39 -4.30
CA GLY A 184 2.25 28.90 -3.65
C GLY A 184 1.32 28.13 -4.60
N ASP A 185 1.63 28.10 -5.89
CA ASP A 185 0.87 27.40 -6.94
C ASP A 185 1.07 25.89 -6.86
N TRP A 186 0.06 25.15 -7.30
CA TRP A 186 0.15 23.69 -7.39
C TRP A 186 0.62 23.25 -8.78
N GLU A 187 1.52 22.28 -8.82
CA GLU A 187 1.95 21.59 -10.02
C GLU A 187 1.65 20.10 -9.91
N ALA A 188 1.25 19.47 -11.01
CA ALA A 188 0.98 18.06 -11.10
C ALA A 188 2.06 17.33 -11.92
N GLU A 189 2.42 16.13 -11.47
CA GLU A 189 3.28 15.18 -12.18
C GLU A 189 2.61 13.81 -12.24
N LEU A 190 2.91 13.03 -13.28
CA LEU A 190 2.53 11.61 -13.33
C LEU A 190 3.67 10.73 -12.84
N ARG A 191 3.33 9.74 -12.01
CA ARG A 191 4.26 8.69 -11.57
C ARG A 191 3.69 7.31 -11.85
N PRO A 192 4.50 6.35 -12.32
CA PRO A 192 4.04 4.99 -12.53
C PRO A 192 3.68 4.33 -11.20
N VAL A 193 2.57 3.59 -11.19
CA VAL A 193 2.17 2.79 -10.02
C VAL A 193 3.23 1.72 -9.73
N GLN A 194 3.77 1.73 -8.52
CA GLN A 194 4.60 0.65 -8.00
C GLN A 194 3.68 -0.45 -7.45
N GLY A 195 3.54 -1.57 -8.16
CA GLY A 195 2.68 -2.68 -7.74
C GLY A 195 1.67 -3.12 -8.81
N LEU A 196 0.39 -3.17 -8.46
CA LEU A 196 -0.66 -3.62 -9.38
C LEU A 196 -0.94 -2.54 -10.42
N LYS A 197 -0.28 -2.67 -11.58
CA LYS A 197 -0.29 -1.68 -12.68
C LYS A 197 -1.55 -1.71 -13.53
N ALA A 198 -2.42 -2.70 -13.33
CA ALA A 198 -3.66 -2.82 -14.08
C ALA A 198 -4.54 -1.59 -13.81
N PRO A 199 -4.98 -0.88 -14.86
CA PRO A 199 -5.97 0.16 -14.70
C PRO A 199 -7.37 -0.47 -14.39
N TYR A 200 -8.29 0.30 -13.79
CA TYR A 200 -9.73 -0.02 -13.63
C TYR A 200 -10.53 -0.30 -14.93
N ALA A 201 -10.64 -1.57 -15.31
CA ALA A 201 -11.27 -2.00 -16.57
C ALA A 201 -12.75 -1.58 -16.76
N HIS A 202 -13.49 -1.43 -15.66
CA HIS A 202 -14.95 -1.27 -15.70
C HIS A 202 -15.41 0.16 -15.41
N ALA A 203 -14.65 1.17 -15.84
CA ALA A 203 -15.06 2.55 -15.66
C ALA A 203 -16.48 2.81 -16.20
N PRO A 204 -17.31 3.56 -15.44
CA PRO A 204 -18.69 3.85 -15.84
C PRO A 204 -18.77 4.87 -16.98
N CYS A 205 -17.72 5.69 -17.20
CA CYS A 205 -17.63 6.65 -18.28
C CYS A 205 -16.99 6.05 -19.54
N GLN A 206 -17.29 6.62 -20.71
CA GLN A 206 -16.71 6.17 -22.00
C GLN A 206 -15.23 6.52 -22.14
N VAL A 207 -14.79 7.63 -21.54
CA VAL A 207 -13.41 8.13 -21.66
C VAL A 207 -12.39 7.20 -21.03
N HIS A 208 -12.72 6.61 -19.87
CA HIS A 208 -11.83 5.73 -19.12
C HIS A 208 -12.22 4.26 -19.20
N ARG A 209 -13.17 3.89 -20.07
CA ARG A 209 -13.48 2.48 -20.30
C ARG A 209 -12.42 1.86 -21.22
N TYR A 210 -11.76 0.80 -20.76
CA TYR A 210 -10.79 0.06 -21.57
C TYR A 210 -10.96 -1.45 -21.38
N GLY A 211 -10.88 -2.15 -22.51
CA GLY A 211 -11.38 -3.51 -22.64
C GLY A 211 -12.67 -3.47 -23.46
N ARG A 212 -12.67 -4.20 -24.59
CA ARG A 212 -13.93 -4.44 -25.32
C ARG A 212 -14.90 -5.17 -24.37
N PRO A 213 -16.22 -4.97 -24.52
CA PRO A 213 -17.20 -5.87 -23.91
C PRO A 213 -16.91 -7.33 -24.25
#